data_AF-A0AAW0CKQ2-F1
#
_entry.id   AF-A0AAW0CKQ2-F1
#
_cell.length_a   1.000
_cell.length_b   1.000
_cell.length_c   1.000
_cell.angle_alpha   90.00
_cell.angle_beta   90.00
_cell.angle_gamma   90.00
#
_symmetry.space_group_name_H-M   'P 1'
#
loop_
_entity.id
_entity.type
_entity.pdbx_description
1 polymer ?
#
loop_
_entity_poly.entity_id
_entity_poly.type
_entity_poly.pdbx_seq_one_letter_code
_entity_poly.pdbx_strand_id
1 'polypeptide(L)' 'MYFQLSAIFSVVAVLFVGQALGAAQIATDPVAACNPPNNGDHHGGSSCKFYSGPSDSSHVVSGICIDQGGTLTCVGQ' A
#
# COMPACT_ATOMS: atom_id res chain seq x y z
N MET A 1 12.07 27.98 52.55
CA MET A 1 10.79 27.68 51.87
C MET A 1 11.09 26.77 50.69
N TYR A 2 10.72 25.49 50.77
CA TYR A 2 10.83 24.56 49.65
C TYR A 2 9.75 23.50 49.82
N PHE A 3 8.75 23.53 48.95
CA PHE A 3 7.92 22.37 48.65
C PHE A 3 7.54 22.48 47.17
N GLN A 4 8.21 21.66 46.36
CA GLN A 4 7.83 21.29 45.00
C GLN A 4 6.43 20.67 44.99
N LEU A 5 5.71 20.81 43.87
CA LEU A 5 4.61 19.97 43.32
C LEU A 5 3.72 20.90 42.46
N SER A 6 3.36 20.66 41.20
CA SER A 6 3.39 19.45 40.37
C SER A 6 3.33 19.92 38.90
N ALA A 7 4.29 19.50 38.08
CA ALA A 7 4.16 19.62 36.63
C ALA A 7 3.22 18.51 36.14
N ILE A 8 2.01 18.87 35.71
CA ILE A 8 1.08 17.96 35.03
C ILE A 8 1.54 17.82 33.57
N PHE A 9 2.33 16.78 33.30
CA PHE A 9 2.63 16.34 31.95
C PHE A 9 1.43 15.55 31.41
N SER A 10 0.69 16.13 30.47
CA SER A 10 -0.36 15.44 29.72
C SER A 10 0.29 14.54 28.67
N VAL A 11 0.36 13.23 28.93
CA VAL A 11 0.83 12.25 27.96
C VAL A 11 -0.33 11.87 27.05
N VAL A 12 -0.47 12.59 25.93
CA VAL A 12 -1.28 12.12 24.80
C VAL A 12 -0.42 11.09 24.06
N ALA A 13 -0.61 9.81 24.38
CA ALA A 13 -0.04 8.72 23.61
C ALA A 13 -0.86 8.58 22.32
N VAL A 14 -0.40 9.19 21.22
CA VAL A 14 -0.99 8.97 19.90
C VAL A 14 -0.53 7.60 19.40
N LEU A 15 -1.41 6.60 19.55
CA LEU A 15 -1.27 5.30 18.90
C LEU A 15 -1.55 5.48 17.41
N PHE A 16 -0.54 5.85 16.64
CA PHE A 16 -0.60 5.69 15.19
C PHE A 16 -0.50 4.20 14.88
N VAL A 17 -1.68 3.61 14.73
CA VAL A 17 -1.92 2.26 14.22
C VAL A 17 -1.27 2.10 12.84
N GLY A 18 -0.55 0.99 12.66
CA GLY A 18 -0.54 0.29 11.37
C GLY A 18 0.44 0.79 10.31
N GLN A 19 1.73 0.63 10.60
CA GLN A 19 2.74 0.08 9.68
C GLN A 19 2.25 -0.25 8.25
N ALA A 20 2.43 0.70 7.32
CA ALA A 20 2.67 0.36 5.92
C ALA A 20 4.18 0.18 5.76
N LEU A 21 4.71 -0.92 6.32
CA LEU A 21 6.06 -1.38 6.01
C LEU A 21 6.07 -1.76 4.53
N GLY A 22 6.59 -0.84 3.72
CA GLY A 22 6.70 -0.92 2.26
C GLY A 22 7.65 -2.01 1.78
N ALA A 23 7.35 -3.27 2.09
CA ALA A 23 7.57 -4.30 1.09
C ALA A 23 6.52 -4.03 0.01
N ALA A 24 6.94 -3.68 -1.20
CA ALA A 24 6.04 -3.63 -2.35
C ALA A 24 5.41 -5.02 -2.50
N GLN A 25 4.26 -5.23 -1.88
CA GLN A 25 3.55 -6.50 -1.95
C GLN A 25 3.10 -6.64 -3.39
N ILE A 26 3.65 -7.64 -4.07
CA ILE A 26 3.23 -7.99 -5.43
C ILE A 26 1.76 -8.36 -5.34
N ALA A 27 0.93 -7.71 -6.15
CA ALA A 27 -0.50 -7.92 -6.09
C ALA A 27 -0.86 -9.36 -6.50
N THR A 28 -1.95 -9.88 -5.97
CA THR A 28 -2.47 -11.20 -6.32
C THR A 28 -3.17 -11.24 -7.67
N ASP A 29 -3.57 -10.07 -8.18
CA ASP A 29 -4.33 -9.92 -9.42
C ASP A 29 -4.00 -8.58 -10.10
N PRO A 30 -4.25 -8.45 -11.42
CA PRO A 30 -3.85 -7.27 -12.18
C PRO A 30 -4.63 -6.01 -11.82
N VAL A 31 -5.83 -6.10 -11.22
CA VAL A 31 -6.63 -4.93 -10.84
C VAL A 31 -6.12 -4.39 -9.50
N ALA A 32 -5.89 -5.25 -8.50
CA ALA A 32 -5.32 -4.86 -7.22
C ALA A 32 -3.90 -4.28 -7.36
N ALA A 33 -3.17 -4.61 -8.43
CA ALA A 33 -1.87 -4.03 -8.72
C ALA A 33 -1.91 -2.52 -9.03
N CYS A 34 -3.07 -2.00 -9.41
CA CYS A 34 -3.25 -0.64 -9.92
C CYS A 34 -4.31 0.18 -9.17
N ASN A 35 -5.02 -0.42 -8.20
CA ASN A 35 -6.11 0.24 -7.49
C ASN A 35 -5.97 0.04 -5.96
N PRO A 36 -6.67 0.86 -5.14
CA PRO A 36 -6.81 0.61 -3.71
C PRO A 36 -7.35 -0.81 -3.42
N PRO A 37 -7.01 -1.41 -2.27
CA PRO A 37 -6.27 -0.85 -1.14
C PRO A 37 -4.74 -0.90 -1.29
N ASN A 38 -4.22 -1.64 -2.28
CA ASN A 38 -2.79 -1.89 -2.40
C ASN A 38 -2.05 -0.75 -3.11
N ASN A 39 -2.70 -0.08 -4.06
CA ASN A 39 -2.08 0.97 -4.87
C ASN A 39 -3.08 2.08 -5.21
N GLY A 40 -3.42 2.89 -4.21
CA GLY A 40 -4.36 4.00 -4.37
C GLY A 40 -3.85 5.23 -5.11
N ASP A 41 -2.53 5.37 -5.23
CA ASP A 41 -1.87 6.50 -5.92
C ASP A 41 -1.51 6.19 -7.38
N HIS A 42 -1.82 4.98 -7.85
CA HIS A 42 -1.52 4.56 -9.22
C HIS A 42 -2.49 5.20 -10.21
N HIS A 43 -1.96 5.52 -11.38
CA HIS A 43 -2.67 6.13 -12.51
C HIS A 43 -2.28 5.44 -13.82
N GLY A 44 -2.97 5.74 -14.92
CA GLY A 44 -2.63 5.22 -16.24
C GLY A 44 -1.14 5.45 -16.58
N GLY A 45 -0.43 4.39 -16.94
CA GLY A 45 1.02 4.39 -17.19
C GLY A 45 1.89 4.06 -15.97
N SER A 46 1.33 3.95 -14.76
CA SER A 46 2.07 3.51 -13.58
C SER A 46 2.58 2.08 -13.75
N SER A 47 3.82 1.80 -13.34
CA SER A 47 4.35 0.44 -13.34
C SER A 47 3.61 -0.43 -12.33
N CYS A 48 3.33 -1.68 -12.69
CA CYS A 48 2.61 -2.62 -11.83
C CYS A 48 3.24 -4.01 -11.87
N LYS A 49 2.99 -4.80 -10.81
CA LYS A 49 3.40 -6.20 -10.72
C LYS A 49 2.32 -7.02 -10.06
N PHE A 50 2.05 -8.21 -10.59
CA PHE A 50 1.11 -9.15 -9.99
C PHE A 50 1.55 -10.61 -10.20
N TYR A 51 1.07 -11.51 -9.34
CA TYR A 51 1.27 -12.95 -9.49
C TYR A 51 0.34 -13.50 -10.59
N SER A 52 0.88 -14.32 -11.50
CA SER A 52 0.12 -14.98 -12.57
C SER A 52 -0.77 -16.12 -12.08
N GLY A 53 -0.85 -16.34 -10.76
CA GLY A 53 -1.52 -17.45 -10.12
C GLY A 53 -1.76 -17.17 -8.63
N PRO A 54 -2.53 -18.03 -7.95
CA PRO A 54 -3.01 -17.76 -6.59
C PRO A 54 -1.94 -17.91 -5.50
N SER A 55 -0.77 -18.47 -5.81
CA SER A 55 0.34 -18.59 -4.88
C SER A 55 1.35 -17.46 -5.08
N ASP A 56 1.94 -17.02 -3.99
CA ASP A 56 3.14 -16.18 -3.90
C ASP A 56 4.39 -16.80 -4.57
N SER A 57 4.36 -18.10 -4.86
CA SER A 57 5.38 -18.78 -5.68
C SER A 57 5.09 -18.73 -7.18
N SER A 58 3.94 -18.18 -7.60
CA SER A 58 3.58 -18.05 -9.01
C SER A 58 4.49 -17.06 -9.72
N HIS A 59 4.54 -17.15 -11.04
CA HIS A 59 5.34 -16.21 -11.84
C HIS A 59 4.84 -14.77 -11.63
N VAL A 60 5.79 -13.83 -11.50
CA VAL A 60 5.47 -12.41 -11.33
C VAL A 60 5.45 -11.74 -12.69
N VAL A 61 4.29 -11.24 -13.08
CA VAL A 61 4.12 -10.44 -14.31
C VAL A 61 4.38 -8.99 -13.97
N SER A 62 5.25 -8.33 -14.74
CA SER A 62 5.50 -6.89 -14.66
C SER A 62 4.83 -6.20 -15.85
N GLY A 63 4.28 -5.00 -15.64
CA GLY A 63 3.49 -4.33 -16.66
C GLY A 63 3.22 -2.87 -16.36
N ILE A 64 2.22 -2.33 -17.04
CA ILE A 64 1.69 -0.97 -16.83
C ILE A 64 0.19 -0.98 -16.55
N CYS A 65 -0.25 -0.06 -15.70
CA CYS A 65 -1.66 0.19 -15.45
C CYS A 65 -2.30 0.89 -16.65
N ILE A 66 -3.36 0.32 -17.20
CA ILE A 66 -4.13 0.90 -18.30
C ILE A 66 -5.57 1.11 -17.82
N ASP A 67 -6.16 2.27 -18.08
CA ASP A 67 -7.58 2.51 -17.79
C ASP A 67 -8.45 1.74 -18.78
N GLN A 68 -9.33 0.89 -18.26
CA GLN A 68 -10.27 0.10 -19.03
C GLN A 68 -11.70 0.45 -18.61
N GLY A 69 -12.09 1.70 -18.85
CA GLY A 69 -13.46 2.16 -18.57
C GLY A 69 -13.66 2.55 -17.10
N GLY A 70 -12.67 3.23 -16.51
CA GLY A 70 -12.73 3.72 -15.12
C GLY A 70 -12.18 2.75 -14.07
N THR A 71 -11.52 1.66 -14.49
CA THR A 71 -10.74 0.79 -13.62
C THR A 71 -9.37 0.60 -14.24
N LEU A 72 -8.32 0.77 -13.44
CA LEU A 72 -6.96 0.53 -13.90
C LEU A 72 -6.65 -0.97 -13.86
N THR A 73 -6.14 -1.53 -14.94
CA THR A 73 -5.74 -2.93 -15.00
C THR A 73 -4.27 -3.02 -15.37
N CYS A 74 -3.51 -3.83 -14.64
CA CYS A 74 -2.12 -4.14 -14.98
C CYS A 74 -2.05 -5.04 -16.22
N VAL A 75 -1.41 -4.54 -17.28
CA VAL A 75 -1.18 -5.31 -18.52
C VAL A 75 0.31 -5.60 -18.63
N GLY A 76 0.64 -6.90 -18.69
CA GLY A 76 2.01 -7.37 -18.82
C GLY A 76 2.67 -6.90 -20.12
N GLN A 77 3.96 -6.58 -20.05
CA GLN A 77 4.82 -6.23 -21.19
C GLN A 77 5.89 -7.29 -21.42
#